data_AF-A0A5A5TZV2-F1
#
_entry.id   AF-A0A5A5TZV2-F1
#
_cell.length_a   1.000
_cell.length_b   1.000
_cell.length_c   1.000
_cell.angle_alpha   90.00
_cell.angle_beta   90.00
_cell.angle_gamma   90.00
#
_symmetry.space_group_name_H-M   'P 1'
#
loop_
_entity.id
_entity.type
_entity.pdbx_description
1 polymer ?
#
loop_
_entity_poly.entity_id
_entity_poly.type
_entity_poly.pdbx_seq_one_letter_code
_entity_poly.pdbx_strand_id
1 'polypeptide(L)'
;MTEIEIYIDKFPDYLFYGIEVEHPLYYGEVNKINDKVFIYINTLQPEWRQLNTIIHEAGHAEFNMYGDDKRWSMSTMLAEKQAQYVSKHFNI
;
A
#
# COMPACT_ATOMS: atom_id res chain seq x y z
N MET A 1 2.21 -11.74 -18.17
CA MET A 1 2.48 -10.95 -16.96
C MET A 1 2.00 -9.54 -17.20
N THR A 2 1.02 -9.09 -16.42
CA THR A 2 0.59 -7.69 -16.37
C THR A 2 1.62 -6.86 -15.59
N GLU A 3 1.56 -5.52 -15.70
CA GLU A 3 2.42 -4.66 -14.89
C GLU A 3 2.15 -4.87 -13.38
N ILE A 4 0.88 -5.04 -13.00
CA ILE A 4 0.50 -5.34 -11.61
C ILE A 4 1.17 -6.62 -11.11
N GLU A 5 1.14 -7.69 -11.90
CA GLU A 5 1.78 -8.97 -11.54
C GLU A 5 3.29 -8.80 -11.33
N ILE A 6 3.98 -8.02 -12.19
CA ILE A 6 5.41 -7.73 -12.03
C ILE A 6 5.71 -7.04 -10.69
N TYR A 7 4.86 -6.11 -10.26
CA TYR A 7 5.07 -5.39 -8.99
C TYR A 7 4.74 -6.25 -7.78
N ILE A 8 3.70 -7.10 -7.86
CA ILE A 8 3.37 -8.06 -6.81
C ILE A 8 4.52 -9.06 -6.61
N ASP A 9 5.11 -9.55 -7.71
CA ASP A 9 6.22 -10.51 -7.67
C ASP A 9 7.48 -9.99 -6.97
N LYS A 10 7.64 -8.67 -6.84
CA LYS A 10 8.74 -8.07 -6.06
C LYS A 10 8.61 -8.29 -4.56
N PHE A 11 7.39 -8.57 -4.07
CA PHE A 11 7.07 -8.71 -2.66
C PHE A 11 6.43 -10.09 -2.37
N PRO A 12 7.17 -11.19 -2.55
CA PRO A 12 6.62 -12.54 -2.46
C PRO A 12 6.13 -12.91 -1.05
N ASP A 13 6.61 -12.22 -0.02
CA ASP A 13 6.20 -12.46 1.37
C ASP A 13 4.90 -11.74 1.76
N TYR A 14 4.36 -10.88 0.89
CA TYR A 14 3.15 -10.10 1.14
C TYR A 14 1.94 -10.76 0.46
N LEU A 15 0.79 -10.69 1.13
CA LEU A 15 -0.47 -11.21 0.62
C LEU A 15 -1.27 -10.07 -0.02
N PHE A 16 -1.39 -10.09 -1.35
CA PHE A 16 -2.13 -9.08 -2.10
C PHE A 16 -3.57 -9.51 -2.37
N TYR A 17 -4.50 -8.58 -2.18
CA TYR A 17 -5.93 -8.77 -2.44
C TYR A 17 -6.50 -7.61 -3.25
N GLY A 18 -7.15 -7.92 -4.38
CA GLY A 18 -8.00 -6.96 -5.07
C GLY A 18 -9.36 -6.87 -4.37
N ILE A 19 -9.78 -5.66 -4.02
CA ILE A 19 -11.08 -5.37 -3.41
C ILE A 19 -11.80 -4.27 -4.19
N GLU A 20 -13.12 -4.26 -4.11
CA GLU A 20 -13.94 -3.24 -4.75
C GLU A 20 -14.59 -2.36 -3.68
N VAL A 21 -14.15 -1.10 -3.62
CA VAL A 21 -14.71 -0.12 -2.68
C VAL A 21 -15.13 1.11 -3.47
N GLU A 22 -16.44 1.35 -3.54
CA GLU A 22 -17.05 2.50 -4.23
C GLU A 22 -16.82 3.82 -3.46
N HIS A 23 -15.56 4.21 -3.30
CA HIS A 23 -15.19 5.46 -2.65
C HIS A 23 -14.04 6.15 -3.43
N PRO A 24 -14.23 7.39 -3.89
CA PRO A 24 -13.30 8.03 -4.83
C PRO A 24 -11.91 8.32 -4.23
N LEU A 25 -11.81 8.36 -2.90
CA LEU A 25 -10.58 8.64 -2.16
C LEU A 25 -10.00 7.40 -1.45
N TYR A 26 -10.54 6.22 -1.73
CA TYR A 26 -10.01 4.97 -1.20
C TYR A 26 -9.21 4.26 -2.30
N TYR A 27 -7.92 4.08 -2.05
CA TYR A 27 -6.97 3.52 -3.03
C TYR A 27 -6.51 2.12 -2.66
N GLY A 28 -6.31 1.88 -1.36
CA GLY A 28 -5.88 0.63 -0.78
C GLY A 28 -5.51 0.85 0.68
N GLU A 29 -5.02 -0.20 1.30
CA GLU A 29 -4.48 -0.17 2.66
C GLU A 29 -3.55 -1.35 2.91
N VAL A 30 -2.71 -1.21 3.93
CA VAL A 30 -1.84 -2.27 4.44
C VAL A 30 -2.21 -2.61 5.89
N ASN A 31 -2.28 -3.91 6.17
CA ASN A 31 -2.50 -4.43 7.52
C ASN A 31 -1.45 -5.47 7.87
N LYS A 32 -0.99 -5.48 9.13
CA LYS A 32 -0.08 -6.50 9.66
C LYS A 32 -0.77 -7.30 10.77
N ILE A 33 -0.97 -8.60 10.53
CA ILE A 33 -1.66 -9.50 11.47
C ILE A 33 -0.79 -10.73 11.66
N ASN A 34 -0.38 -11.02 12.89
CA ASN A 34 0.47 -12.18 13.24
C ASN A 34 1.69 -12.29 12.31
N ASP A 35 2.44 -11.19 12.17
CA ASP A 35 3.63 -11.04 11.32
C ASP A 35 3.43 -11.22 9.81
N LYS A 36 2.20 -11.42 9.35
CA LYS A 36 1.87 -11.43 7.92
C LYS A 36 1.41 -10.05 7.47
N VAL A 37 1.85 -9.65 6.29
CA VAL A 37 1.48 -8.39 5.65
C VAL A 37 0.38 -8.66 4.63
N PHE A 38 -0.71 -7.90 4.75
CA PHE A 38 -1.87 -7.95 3.87
C PHE A 38 -1.97 -6.59 3.18
N ILE A 39 -1.91 -6.57 1.85
CA ILE A 39 -2.05 -5.36 1.04
C ILE A 39 -3.34 -5.48 0.23
N TYR A 40 -4.23 -4.53 0.43
CA TYR A 40 -5.51 -4.44 -0.28
C TYR A 40 -5.45 -3.34 -1.31
N ILE A 41 -5.87 -3.63 -2.54
CA ILE A 41 -5.82 -2.72 -3.67
C ILE A 41 -7.24 -2.52 -4.18
N ASN A 42 -7.69 -1.27 -4.30
CA ASN A 42 -9.00 -0.98 -4.87
C ASN A 42 -8.97 -1.13 -6.40
N THR A 43 -9.61 -2.18 -6.91
CA THR A 43 -9.63 -2.50 -8.35
C THR A 43 -10.50 -1.54 -9.17
N LEU A 44 -11.35 -0.74 -8.51
CA LEU A 44 -12.15 0.31 -9.15
C LEU A 44 -11.32 1.55 -9.52
N GLN A 45 -10.09 1.67 -9.01
CA GLN A 45 -9.17 2.74 -9.38
C GLN A 45 -8.48 2.42 -10.72
N PRO A 46 -8.07 3.42 -11.52
CA PRO A 46 -7.30 3.17 -12.73
C PRO A 46 -5.97 2.47 -12.42
N GLU A 47 -5.47 1.64 -13.34
CA GLU A 47 -4.30 0.77 -13.15
C GLU A 47 -3.06 1.52 -12.64
N TRP A 48 -2.74 2.70 -13.18
CA TRP A 48 -1.60 3.50 -12.70
C TRP A 48 -1.72 3.91 -11.22
N ARG A 49 -2.94 4.08 -10.70
CA ARG A 49 -3.17 4.31 -9.26
C ARG A 49 -3.00 3.03 -8.47
N GLN A 50 -3.47 1.89 -8.98
CA GLN A 50 -3.27 0.59 -8.34
C GLN A 50 -1.78 0.27 -8.20
N LEU A 51 -0.98 0.52 -9.24
CA LEU A 51 0.48 0.36 -9.21
C LEU A 51 1.13 1.26 -8.15
N ASN A 52 0.74 2.54 -8.10
CA ASN A 52 1.23 3.45 -7.07
C ASN A 52 0.85 3.00 -5.66
N THR A 53 -0.37 2.47 -5.49
CA THR A 53 -0.83 1.91 -4.22
C THR A 53 0.00 0.71 -3.81
N ILE A 54 0.30 -0.23 -4.72
CA ILE A 54 1.16 -1.38 -4.42
C ILE A 54 2.50 -0.92 -3.84
N ILE A 55 3.17 0.02 -4.49
CA ILE A 55 4.49 0.53 -4.05
C ILE A 55 4.35 1.25 -2.70
N HIS A 56 3.31 2.07 -2.54
CA HIS A 56 3.06 2.85 -1.31
C HIS A 56 2.80 1.95 -0.11
N GLU A 57 1.88 1.00 -0.23
CA GLU A 57 1.53 0.05 0.81
C GLU A 57 2.68 -0.93 1.12
N ALA A 58 3.45 -1.34 0.11
CA ALA A 58 4.66 -2.13 0.32
C ALA A 58 5.74 -1.32 1.06
N GLY A 59 5.89 -0.03 0.74
CA GLY A 59 6.79 0.87 1.45
C GLY A 59 6.41 1.04 2.93
N HIS A 60 5.10 1.08 3.24
CA HIS A 60 4.64 1.04 4.62
C HIS A 60 5.10 -0.24 5.35
N ALA A 61 4.95 -1.40 4.71
CA ALA A 61 5.33 -2.68 5.29
C ALA A 61 6.84 -2.84 5.49
N GLU A 62 7.62 -2.58 4.45
CA GLU A 62 9.08 -2.78 4.41
C GLU A 62 9.80 -1.98 5.49
N PHE A 63 9.32 -0.75 5.74
CA PHE A 63 9.92 0.16 6.70
C PHE A 63 9.16 0.24 8.03
N ASN A 64 8.20 -0.65 8.25
CA ASN A 64 7.39 -0.74 9.47
C ASN A 64 6.72 0.60 9.84
N MET A 65 6.19 1.31 8.84
CA MET A 65 5.59 2.64 8.95
C MET A 65 4.06 2.52 9.08
N TYR A 66 3.56 2.19 10.27
CA TYR A 66 2.12 2.04 10.49
C TYR A 66 1.53 3.23 11.25
N GLY A 67 0.36 3.69 10.80
CA GLY A 67 -0.46 4.66 11.51
C GLY A 67 -1.28 4.03 12.63
N ASP A 68 -2.13 4.83 13.26
CA ASP A 68 -3.21 4.35 14.13
C ASP A 68 -4.56 4.38 13.40
N ASP A 69 -5.64 4.09 14.11
CA ASP A 69 -7.00 4.09 13.58
C ASP A 69 -7.53 5.48 13.19
N LYS A 70 -6.77 6.55 13.47
CA LYS A 70 -7.16 7.93 13.21
C LYS A 70 -6.33 8.49 12.06
N ARG A 71 -6.98 8.65 10.90
CA ARG A 71 -6.40 9.27 9.70
C ARG A 71 -5.66 10.59 9.96
N TRP A 72 -6.16 11.41 10.88
CA TRP A 72 -5.62 12.75 11.18
C TRP A 72 -4.73 12.79 12.42
N SER A 73 -4.34 11.64 12.98
CA SER A 73 -3.34 11.61 14.03
C SER A 73 -1.96 11.96 13.48
N MET A 74 -1.10 12.50 14.33
CA MET A 74 0.28 12.82 13.93
C MET A 74 1.04 11.55 13.51
N SER A 75 0.81 10.44 14.21
CA SER A 75 1.33 9.10 13.89
C SER A 75 1.00 8.69 12.46
N THR A 76 -0.28 8.72 12.08
CA THR A 76 -0.72 8.34 10.74
C THR A 76 -0.20 9.31 9.68
N MET A 77 -0.27 10.62 9.93
CA MET A 77 0.27 11.61 8.98
C MET A 77 1.78 11.47 8.75
N LEU A 78 2.56 11.10 9.79
CA LEU A 78 3.99 10.84 9.65
C LEU A 78 4.25 9.58 8.84
N ALA A 79 3.54 8.47 9.12
CA ALA A 79 3.67 7.22 8.39
C ALA A 79 3.39 7.42 6.89
N GLU A 80 2.28 8.10 6.55
CA GLU A 80 1.91 8.42 5.17
C GLU A 80 2.96 9.27 4.46
N LYS A 81 3.50 10.29 5.15
CA LYS A 81 4.53 11.16 4.59
C LYS A 81 5.83 10.39 4.32
N GLN A 82 6.19 9.47 5.21
CA GLN A 82 7.38 8.64 5.06
C GLN A 82 7.22 7.62 3.93
N ALA A 83 6.09 6.92 3.86
CA ALA A 83 5.79 5.98 2.77
C ALA A 83 5.75 6.68 1.40
N GLN A 84 5.16 7.88 1.33
CA GLN A 84 5.14 8.68 0.12
C GLN A 84 6.54 9.16 -0.29
N TYR A 85 7.41 9.50 0.67
CA TYR A 85 8.81 9.83 0.40
C TYR A 85 9.55 8.63 -0.17
N VAL A 86 9.37 7.46 0.47
CA VAL A 86 10.03 6.21 0.10
C VAL A 86 9.62 5.77 -1.31
N SER A 87 8.33 5.74 -1.61
CA SER A 87 7.78 5.37 -2.93
C SER A 87 8.29 6.23 -4.09
N LYS A 88 8.73 7.46 -3.80
CA LYS A 88 9.25 8.40 -4.80
C LYS A 88 10.77 8.33 -4.99
N HIS A 89 11.52 7.87 -4.00
CA HIS A 89 12.98 7.99 -3.96
C HIS A 89 13.71 6.65 -3.88
N PHE A 90 13.01 5.57 -3.54
CA PHE A 90 13.56 4.23 -3.49
C PHE A 90 12.93 3.40 -4.61
N ASN A 91 13.77 2.66 -5.34
CA ASN A 91 13.29 1.66 -6.30
C ASN A 91 12.83 0.44 -5.52
N ILE A 92 11.57 0.47 -5.09
CA ILE A 92 10.87 -0.68 -4.54
C ILE A 92 10.09 -1.37 -5.67
#